data_AF-U6FAC6-F1
#
_entry.id   AF-U6FAC6-F1
#
_cell.length_a   1.000
_cell.length_b   1.000
_cell.length_c   1.000
_cell.angle_alpha   90.00
_cell.angle_beta   90.00
_cell.angle_gamma   90.00
#
_symmetry.space_group_name_H-M   'P 1'
#
loop_
_entity.id
_entity.type
_entity.pdbx_description
1 polymer ?
#
loop_
_entity_poly.entity_id
_entity_poly.type
_entity_poly.pdbx_seq_one_letter_code
_entity_poly.pdbx_strand_id
1 'polypeptide(L)' 'MHSEVEGIQIIGENHCYLTVAYHGWSGEKPKTTLNMIYEIEWD' A
#
# COMPACT_ATOMS: atom_id res chain seq x y z
N MET A 1 5.08 -2.08 -14.18
CA MET A 1 4.59 -2.39 -12.83
C MET A 1 4.80 -1.15 -12.00
N HIS A 2 3.77 -0.64 -11.32
CA HIS A 2 3.91 0.48 -10.40
C HIS A 2 3.11 0.19 -9.14
N SER A 3 3.46 0.85 -8.04
CA SER A 3 2.74 0.77 -6.79
C SER A 3 2.30 2.17 -6.36
N GLU A 4 1.17 2.26 -5.67
CA GLU A 4 0.68 3.51 -5.08
C GLU A 4 0.35 3.31 -3.60
N VAL A 5 0.53 4.36 -2.80
CA VAL A 5 0.03 4.40 -1.43
C VAL A 5 -1.40 4.93 -1.48
N GLU A 6 -2.35 4.09 -1.08
CA GLU A 6 -3.78 4.44 -1.08
C GLU A 6 -4.28 4.86 0.30
N GLY A 7 -3.54 4.53 1.36
CA GLY A 7 -3.95 4.84 2.73
C GLY A 7 -2.78 4.91 3.70
N ILE A 8 -2.94 5.78 4.69
CA ILE A 8 -2.06 5.93 5.84
C ILE A 8 -2.93 5.97 7.10
N GLN A 9 -2.60 5.15 8.08
CA GLN A 9 -3.25 5.16 9.39
C GLN A 9 -2.19 5.20 10.48
N ILE A 10 -2.35 6.11 11.43
CA ILE A 10 -1.48 6.21 12.61
C ILE A 10 -2.28 5.68 13.80
N ILE A 11 -1.72 4.73 14.55
CA ILE A 11 -2.33 4.18 15.75
C ILE A 11 -1.34 4.33 16.91
N GLY A 12 -1.73 5.10 17.93
CA GLY A 12 -0.81 5.46 19.01
C GLY A 12 0.27 6.43 18.53
N GLU A 13 1.42 6.43 19.19
CA GLU A 13 2.49 7.38 18.91
C GLU A 13 3.56 6.82 17.95
N ASN A 14 3.70 5.49 17.90
CA ASN A 14 4.86 4.82 17.32
C ASN A 14 4.53 3.76 16.24
N HIS A 15 3.25 3.61 15.87
CA HIS A 15 2.83 2.67 14.82
C HIS A 15 2.13 3.41 13.68
N CYS A 16 2.60 3.16 12.46
CA CYS A 16 1.96 3.60 11.22
C CYS A 16 1.68 2.40 10.31
N TYR A 17 0.48 2.34 9.75
CA TYR A 17 0.08 1.37 8.76
C TYR A 17 -0.10 2.03 7.40
N LEU A 18 0.53 1.46 6.37
CA LEU A 18 0.41 1.91 4.99
C LEU A 18 -0.36 0.87 4.17
N THR A 19 -1.41 1.30 3.48
CA THR A 19 -2.08 0.48 2.45
C THR A 19 -1.44 0.78 1.11
N VAL A 20 -0.79 -0.23 0.52
CA VAL A 20 -0.08 -0.11 -0.76
C VAL A 20 -0.76 -1.01 -1.79
N ALA A 21 -1.20 -0.40 -2.89
CA ALA A 21 -1.72 -1.11 -4.04
C ALA A 21 -0.62 -1.35 -5.07
N TYR A 22 -0.59 -2.55 -5.64
CA TYR A 22 0.32 -2.96 -6.69
C TYR A 22 -0.44 -3.13 -8.00
N HIS A 23 0.05 -2.48 -9.04
CA HIS A 23 -0.57 -2.46 -10.36
C HIS A 23 0.28 -3.20 -11.40
N GLY A 24 -0.36 -4.19 -12.02
CA GLY A 24 0.17 -4.94 -13.14
C GLY A 24 -0.49 -4.50 -14.45
N TRP A 25 0.16 -4.82 -15.57
CA TRP A 25 -0.49 -4.75 -16.88
C TRP A 25 -1.35 -6.00 -17.06
N SER A 26 -2.66 -5.82 -17.26
CA SER A 26 -3.55 -6.89 -17.72
C SER A 26 -4.15 -6.48 -19.06
N GLY A 27 -3.48 -6.86 -20.15
CA GLY A 27 -3.91 -6.54 -21.51
C GLY A 27 -4.02 -5.03 -21.74
N GLU A 28 -5.25 -4.52 -21.76
CA GLU A 28 -5.60 -3.19 -22.27
C GLU A 28 -5.45 -2.05 -21.24
N LYS A 29 -5.41 -2.34 -19.94
CA LYS A 29 -5.27 -1.31 -18.91
C LYS A 29 -4.47 -1.78 -17.68
N PRO A 30 -3.81 -0.85 -16.96
CA PRO A 30 -3.31 -1.12 -15.62
C PRO A 30 -4.46 -1.59 -14.72
N LYS A 31 -4.21 -2.63 -13.94
CA LYS A 31 -5.16 -3.16 -12.97
C LYS A 31 -4.44 -3.43 -11.66
N THR A 32 -5.10 -3.11 -10.54
CA THR A 32 -4.65 -3.55 -9.22
C THR A 32 -4.61 -5.07 -9.18
N THR A 33 -3.43 -5.61 -8.92
CA THR A 33 -3.19 -7.05 -8.81
C THR A 33 -3.08 -7.52 -7.36
N LEU A 34 -2.72 -6.61 -6.44
CA LEU A 34 -2.54 -6.92 -5.03
C LEU A 34 -2.70 -5.64 -4.20
N ASN A 35 -3.30 -5.77 -3.03
CA ASN A 35 -3.30 -4.75 -1.98
C ASN A 35 -2.63 -5.35 -0.75
N MET A 36 -1.67 -4.64 -0.16
CA MET A 36 -0.99 -5.06 1.06
C MET A 36 -1.02 -3.95 2.10
N ILE A 37 -1.09 -4.36 3.36
CA ILE A 37 -0.93 -3.47 4.51
C ILE A 37 0.47 -3.72 5.08
N TYR A 38 1.23 -2.64 5.23
CA TYR A 38 2.54 -2.64 5.87
C TYR A 38 2.45 -1.96 7.22
N GLU A 39 3.13 -2.51 8.21
CA GLU A 39 3.36 -1.86 9.49
C GLU A 39 4.76 -1.25 9.52
N ILE A 40 4.83 -0.01 9.98
CA ILE A 40 6.07 0.71 10.28
C ILE A 40 5.99 1.08 11.76
N GLU A 41 6.93 0.54 12.52
CA GLU A 41 7.12 0.85 13.94
C GLU A 41 8.44 1.59 14.15
N TRP A 42 8.47 2.51 15.11
CA TRP A 42 9.68 3.21 15.54
C TRP A 42 9.74 3.36 17.06
N ASP A 43 10.94 3.57 17.60
CA ASP A 43 11.17 3.87 19.02
C ASP A 43 11.09 5.39 19.28
#